data_AF-A0AAE1FHG1-F1
#
_entry.id   AF-A0AAE1FHG1-F1
#
_cell.length_a   1.000
_cell.length_b   1.000
_cell.length_c   1.000
_cell.angle_alpha   90.00
_cell.angle_beta   90.00
_cell.angle_gamma   90.00
#
_symmetry.space_group_name_H-M   'P 1'
#
loop_
_entity.id
_entity.type
_entity.pdbx_description
1 polymer ?
#
loop_
_entity_poly.entity_id
_entity_poly.type
_entity_poly.pdbx_seq_one_letter_code
_entity_poly.pdbx_strand_id
1 'polypeptide(L)'
;MAGGSYLTLFKQDGLHTGQFKPPWTDSQQVGIVVSAMQPGTGSRQEEEWVCPLCFKPQASRQVFKRHLDYHRRASNPQHPCNVCEKRFTFAADLQKHLRTHTGEKPFGCPSCSFRTGDRSHLARHLRASHPQSTQH
;
A
#
# COMPACT_ATOMS: atom_id res chain seq x y z
N MET A 1 -12.46 22.41 -36.72
CA MET A 1 -11.46 21.96 -35.73
C MET A 1 -11.95 20.65 -35.13
N ALA A 2 -11.06 19.63 -35.11
CA ALA A 2 -11.02 18.34 -34.40
C ALA A 2 -12.34 17.73 -33.85
N GLY A 3 -12.67 16.44 -33.99
CA GLY A 3 -11.89 15.26 -34.38
C GLY A 3 -12.32 14.06 -33.51
N GLY A 4 -12.46 12.87 -34.12
CA GLY A 4 -12.36 11.50 -33.55
C GLY A 4 -13.28 11.12 -32.38
N SER A 5 -14.22 10.17 -32.51
CA SER A 5 -14.05 8.69 -32.54
C SER A 5 -13.36 8.14 -31.28
N TYR A 6 -13.79 7.10 -30.57
CA TYR A 6 -14.65 5.94 -30.82
C TYR A 6 -15.27 5.52 -29.48
N LEU A 7 -16.48 4.96 -29.49
CA LEU A 7 -16.84 3.74 -28.75
C LEU A 7 -18.25 3.33 -29.20
N THR A 8 -18.32 2.72 -30.37
CA THR A 8 -19.46 1.90 -30.78
C THR A 8 -19.15 0.47 -30.37
N LEU A 9 -20.00 -0.18 -29.55
CA LEU A 9 -20.08 -1.63 -29.34
C LEU A 9 -21.11 -1.92 -28.21
N PHE A 10 -22.12 -2.80 -28.25
CA PHE A 10 -22.71 -3.70 -29.24
C PHE A 10 -24.22 -3.85 -28.88
N LYS A 11 -25.03 -4.17 -29.89
CA LYS A 11 -26.47 -4.48 -29.81
C LYS A 11 -26.77 -5.63 -28.85
N GLN A 12 -27.89 -5.50 -28.15
CA GLN A 12 -28.58 -6.56 -27.42
C GLN A 12 -29.17 -7.56 -28.41
N ASP A 13 -28.65 -8.78 -28.42
CA ASP A 13 -29.37 -9.97 -28.87
C ASP A 13 -28.98 -11.13 -27.95
N GLY A 14 -29.97 -11.82 -27.40
CA GLY A 14 -29.78 -13.12 -26.76
C GLY A 14 -30.01 -13.15 -25.25
N LEU A 15 -31.21 -13.60 -24.90
CA LEU A 15 -31.63 -14.03 -23.57
C LEU A 15 -30.66 -15.10 -23.01
N HIS A 16 -29.84 -14.74 -22.03
CA HIS A 16 -29.47 -15.68 -20.98
C HIS A 16 -30.12 -15.20 -19.68
N THR A 17 -31.08 -15.96 -19.17
CA THR A 17 -31.59 -15.80 -17.80
C THR A 17 -30.53 -16.33 -16.83
N GLY A 18 -29.37 -15.68 -16.80
CA GLY A 18 -28.45 -15.77 -15.69
C GLY A 18 -28.76 -14.60 -14.78
N GLN A 19 -29.25 -14.86 -13.57
CA GLN A 19 -29.23 -13.85 -12.52
C GLN A 19 -27.77 -13.45 -12.31
N PHE A 20 -27.35 -12.36 -12.95
CA PHE A 20 -26.16 -11.65 -12.53
C PHE A 20 -26.54 -11.01 -11.18
N LYS A 21 -26.37 -11.78 -10.10
CA LYS A 21 -26.34 -11.24 -8.75
C LYS A 21 -24.95 -10.64 -8.61
N PRO A 22 -24.79 -9.32 -8.73
CA PRO A 22 -23.49 -8.77 -8.50
C PRO A 22 -23.13 -8.98 -7.01
N PRO A 23 -21.87 -9.28 -6.68
CA PRO A 23 -21.48 -9.69 -5.33
C PRO A 23 -21.39 -8.47 -4.41
N TRP A 24 -22.53 -7.82 -4.12
CA TRP A 24 -22.60 -6.75 -3.12
C TRP A 24 -23.83 -6.94 -2.26
N THR A 25 -23.70 -7.74 -1.21
CA THR A 25 -24.65 -7.77 -0.09
C THR A 25 -23.99 -7.93 1.28
N ASP A 26 -22.72 -7.55 1.44
CA ASP A 26 -22.15 -7.44 2.78
C ASP A 26 -21.26 -6.20 2.86
N SER A 27 -21.56 -5.33 3.83
CA SER A 27 -20.88 -4.07 4.14
C SER A 27 -19.39 -4.23 4.49
N GLN A 28 -18.85 -5.45 4.38
CA GLN A 28 -17.45 -5.79 4.62
C GLN A 28 -16.62 -6.14 3.37
N GLN A 29 -17.19 -6.03 2.15
CA GLN A 29 -16.52 -6.42 0.91
C GLN A 29 -16.16 -5.21 0.03
N VAL A 30 -14.98 -4.64 0.29
CA VAL A 30 -14.47 -3.39 -0.31
C VAL A 30 -13.47 -3.62 -1.45
N GLY A 31 -13.53 -4.77 -2.14
CA GLY A 31 -12.60 -5.15 -3.21
C GLY A 31 -13.32 -5.68 -4.46
N ILE A 32 -12.68 -5.50 -5.61
CA ILE A 32 -13.13 -6.09 -6.88
C ILE A 32 -12.59 -7.52 -6.91
N VAL A 33 -13.47 -8.51 -7.02
CA VAL A 33 -13.12 -9.91 -7.27
C VAL A 33 -13.28 -10.15 -8.76
N VAL A 34 -12.17 -10.44 -9.45
CA VAL A 34 -12.22 -10.81 -10.87
C VAL A 34 -12.24 -12.33 -10.95
N SER A 35 -13.42 -12.90 -11.22
CA SER A 35 -13.54 -14.33 -11.50
C SER A 35 -13.25 -14.58 -12.99
N ALA A 36 -12.00 -14.83 -13.35
CA ALA A 36 -11.66 -15.32 -14.67
C ALA A 36 -11.76 -16.86 -14.70
N MET A 37 -12.83 -17.39 -15.29
CA MET A 37 -12.96 -18.82 -15.57
C MET A 37 -12.08 -19.17 -16.79
N GLN A 38 -10.91 -19.79 -16.58
CA GLN A 38 -10.17 -20.45 -17.65
C GLN A 38 -10.52 -21.95 -17.68
N PRO A 39 -10.96 -22.51 -18.81
CA PRO A 39 -11.21 -23.94 -18.92
C PRO A 39 -9.89 -24.70 -18.97
N GLY A 40 -9.62 -25.58 -18.00
CA GLY A 40 -8.63 -26.66 -18.16
C GLY A 40 -7.61 -26.91 -17.05
N THR A 41 -7.59 -26.20 -15.93
CA THR A 41 -6.68 -26.52 -14.80
C THR A 41 -7.46 -26.74 -13.52
N GLY A 42 -7.33 -27.93 -12.93
CA GLY A 42 -7.85 -28.25 -11.60
C GLY A 42 -7.05 -27.55 -10.50
N SER A 43 -7.14 -26.23 -10.41
CA SER A 43 -6.47 -25.43 -9.39
C SER A 43 -7.45 -24.51 -8.66
N ARG A 44 -7.26 -24.44 -7.33
CA ARG A 44 -8.04 -23.71 -6.34
C ARG A 44 -8.26 -22.25 -6.78
N GLN A 45 -9.50 -21.78 -6.74
CA GLN A 45 -9.94 -20.42 -7.10
C GLN A 45 -8.96 -19.34 -6.59
N GLU A 46 -8.22 -18.70 -7.50
CA GLU A 46 -7.39 -17.53 -7.20
C GLU A 46 -8.28 -16.28 -7.24
N GLU A 47 -8.96 -16.00 -6.13
CA GLU A 47 -9.66 -14.74 -5.93
C GLU A 47 -8.63 -13.62 -5.74
N GLU A 48 -8.35 -12.86 -6.81
CA GLU A 48 -7.43 -11.73 -6.73
C GLU A 48 -8.07 -10.54 -6.01
N TRP A 49 -7.50 -10.15 -4.86
CA TRP A 49 -8.00 -9.02 -4.07
C TRP A 49 -7.42 -7.70 -4.56
N VAL A 50 -8.15 -6.95 -5.38
CA VAL A 50 -7.66 -5.69 -5.95
C VAL A 50 -8.22 -4.47 -5.21
N CYS A 51 -7.34 -3.53 -4.83
CA CYS A 51 -7.73 -2.30 -4.15
C CYS A 51 -8.44 -1.31 -5.09
N PRO A 52 -9.65 -0.81 -4.79
CA PRO A 52 -10.32 0.18 -5.63
C PRO A 52 -9.66 1.57 -5.58
N LEU A 53 -8.83 1.84 -4.56
CA LEU A 53 -8.19 3.14 -4.38
C LEU A 53 -6.84 3.27 -5.09
N CYS A 54 -6.13 2.16 -5.28
CA CYS A 54 -4.81 2.15 -5.91
C CYS A 54 -4.57 1.02 -6.91
N PHE A 55 -5.57 0.18 -7.15
CA PHE A 55 -5.56 -0.94 -8.09
C PHE A 55 -4.45 -1.98 -7.87
N LYS A 56 -3.83 -2.01 -6.68
CA LYS A 56 -2.80 -2.99 -6.37
C LYS A 56 -3.41 -4.34 -5.98
N PRO A 57 -3.00 -5.45 -6.62
CA PRO A 57 -3.44 -6.78 -6.23
C PRO A 57 -2.83 -7.18 -4.88
N GLN A 58 -3.61 -7.88 -4.06
CA GLN A 58 -3.23 -8.37 -2.75
C GLN A 58 -3.30 -9.89 -2.72
N ALA A 59 -2.29 -10.51 -2.12
CA ALA A 59 -2.14 -11.97 -2.08
C ALA A 59 -3.23 -12.70 -1.26
N SER A 60 -3.96 -11.99 -0.40
CA SER A 60 -5.07 -12.57 0.36
C SER A 60 -6.05 -11.52 0.89
N ARG A 61 -7.24 -11.98 1.31
CA ARG A 61 -8.24 -11.15 1.98
C ARG A 61 -7.71 -10.44 3.22
N GLN A 62 -6.89 -11.09 4.04
CA GLN A 62 -6.33 -10.46 5.24
C GLN A 62 -5.35 -9.34 4.88
N VAL A 63 -4.52 -9.57 3.87
CA VAL A 63 -3.59 -8.55 3.35
C VAL A 63 -4.37 -7.37 2.77
N PHE A 64 -5.46 -7.65 2.05
CA PHE A 64 -6.38 -6.66 1.52
C PHE A 64 -7.04 -5.79 2.60
N LYS A 65 -7.59 -6.39 3.65
CA LYS A 65 -8.17 -5.64 4.78
C LYS A 65 -7.14 -4.71 5.43
N ARG A 66 -5.93 -5.20 5.69
CA ARG A 66 -4.83 -4.38 6.23
C ARG A 66 -4.41 -3.27 5.26
N HIS A 67 -4.41 -3.56 3.96
CA HIS A 67 -4.10 -2.59 2.92
C HIS A 67 -5.09 -1.42 2.87
N LEU A 68 -6.39 -1.67 3.05
CA LEU A 68 -7.40 -0.60 3.08
C LEU A 68 -7.28 0.29 4.32
N ASP A 69 -6.91 -0.29 5.45
CA ASP A 69 -6.63 0.47 6.67
C ASP A 69 -5.45 1.44 6.49
N TYR A 70 -4.44 1.10 5.67
CA TYR A 70 -3.40 2.07 5.29
C TYR A 70 -3.97 3.31 4.59
N HIS A 71 -4.88 3.14 3.63
CA HIS A 71 -5.52 4.28 2.94
C HIS A 71 -6.36 5.14 3.90
N ARG A 72 -7.11 4.51 4.80
CA ARG A 72 -7.86 5.22 5.85
C ARG A 72 -6.94 6.06 6.74
N ARG A 73 -5.84 5.49 7.22
CA ARG A 73 -4.92 6.21 8.11
C ARG A 73 -4.15 7.31 7.36
N ALA A 74 -3.78 7.08 6.09
CA ALA A 74 -3.09 8.07 5.27
C ALA A 74 -3.97 9.28 4.92
N SER A 75 -5.27 9.08 4.73
CA SER A 75 -6.23 10.17 4.47
C SER A 75 -6.59 10.99 5.71
N ASN A 76 -6.49 10.39 6.91
CA ASN A 76 -6.71 11.10 8.18
C ASN A 76 -5.53 10.90 9.15
N PRO A 77 -4.39 11.57 8.92
CA PRO A 77 -3.25 11.52 9.82
C PRO A 77 -3.60 12.20 11.15
N GLN A 78 -3.65 11.39 12.20
CA GLN A 78 -4.14 11.77 13.52
C GLN A 78 -3.10 12.38 14.44
N HIS A 79 -1.81 12.32 14.09
CA HIS A 79 -0.72 12.76 14.96
C HIS A 79 -0.12 14.07 14.45
N PRO A 80 -0.64 15.24 14.85
CA PRO A 80 -0.07 16.53 14.48
C PRO A 80 1.24 16.78 15.24
N CYS A 81 2.18 17.44 14.59
CA CYS A 81 3.31 18.05 15.26
C CYS A 81 2.84 19.31 16.01
N ASN A 82 3.37 19.52 17.21
CA ASN A 82 3.08 20.72 18.02
C ASN A 82 4.03 21.89 17.70
N VAL A 83 5.06 21.66 16.87
CA VAL A 83 6.05 22.68 16.50
C VAL A 83 5.85 23.18 15.05
N CYS A 84 5.26 22.37 14.17
CA CYS A 84 4.97 22.74 12.79
C CYS A 84 3.67 22.09 12.30
N GLU A 85 3.22 22.46 11.09
CA GLU A 85 1.94 22.01 10.52
C GLU A 85 1.94 20.55 10.01
N LYS A 86 3.04 19.82 10.18
CA LYS A 86 3.14 18.43 9.69
C LYS A 86 2.27 17.49 10.52
N ARG A 87 1.57 16.58 9.83
CA ARG A 87 0.74 15.53 10.44
C ARG A 87 1.25 14.16 10.03
N PHE A 88 1.17 13.22 10.95
CA PHE A 88 1.68 11.86 10.78
C PHE A 88 0.57 10.84 10.99
N THR A 89 0.65 9.76 10.21
CA THR A 89 -0.25 8.62 10.27
C THR A 89 -0.04 7.77 11.51
N PHE A 90 1.21 7.68 11.99
CA PHE A 90 1.60 6.87 13.14
C PHE A 90 2.33 7.72 14.18
N ALA A 91 2.06 7.45 15.46
CA ALA A 91 2.73 8.12 16.58
C ALA A 91 4.25 7.94 16.54
N ALA A 92 4.74 6.77 16.13
CA ALA A 92 6.17 6.49 16.01
C ALA A 92 6.86 7.42 15.00
N ASP A 93 6.18 7.78 13.90
CA ASP A 93 6.73 8.68 12.90
C ASP A 93 6.72 10.13 13.36
N LEU A 94 5.69 10.55 14.12
CA LEU A 94 5.71 11.83 14.82
C LEU A 94 6.88 11.89 15.81
N GLN A 95 7.11 10.87 16.63
CA GLN A 95 8.22 10.84 17.59
C GLN A 95 9.59 10.93 16.92
N LYS A 96 9.78 10.23 15.80
CA LYS A 96 11.00 10.39 14.98
C LYS A 96 11.11 11.81 14.42
N HIS A 97 10.01 12.38 13.95
CA HIS A 97 9.98 13.75 13.44
C HIS A 97 10.32 14.78 14.51
N LEU A 98 9.86 14.63 15.75
CA LEU A 98 10.18 15.56 16.84
C LEU A 98 11.69 15.70 17.07
N ARG A 99 12.48 14.66 16.77
CA ARG A 99 13.95 14.72 16.81
C ARG A 99 14.55 15.72 15.82
N THR A 100 13.83 16.09 14.76
CA THR A 100 14.29 17.14 13.83
C THR A 100 14.14 18.54 14.43
N HIS A 101 13.28 18.72 15.43
CA HIS A 101 13.15 19.96 16.18
C HIS A 101 14.14 20.01 17.35
N THR A 102 14.32 18.90 18.07
CA THR A 102 15.25 18.84 19.22
C THR A 102 16.71 18.65 18.81
N GLY A 103 16.97 18.19 17.58
CA GLY A 103 18.31 17.86 17.11
C GLY A 103 18.89 16.56 17.68
N GLU A 104 18.09 15.76 18.41
CA GLU A 104 18.54 14.51 19.01
C GLU A 104 18.99 13.49 17.95
N LYS A 105 20.20 12.95 18.15
CA LYS A 105 20.79 11.91 17.30
C LYS A 105 21.20 10.69 18.14
N PRO A 106 20.22 9.91 18.63
CA PRO A 106 20.47 8.75 19.48
C PRO A 106 21.24 7.63 18.78
N PHE A 107 21.17 7.53 17.44
CA PHE A 107 21.78 6.44 16.71
C PHE A 107 23.15 6.85 16.15
N GLY A 108 24.23 6.34 16.74
CA GLY A 108 25.60 6.55 16.27
C GLY A 108 26.13 5.35 15.47
N CYS A 109 26.98 5.62 14.49
CA CYS A 109 27.80 4.61 13.85
C CYS A 109 28.92 4.16 14.81
N PRO A 110 29.19 2.86 14.97
CA PRO A 110 30.29 2.38 15.82
C PRO A 110 31.67 2.60 15.18
N SER A 111 31.74 2.77 13.85
CA SER A 111 32.99 2.82 13.09
C SER A 111 33.40 4.24 12.65
N CYS A 112 32.52 5.23 12.80
CA CYS A 112 32.82 6.62 12.46
C CYS A 112 31.96 7.60 13.28
N SER A 113 32.19 8.90 13.13
CA SER A 113 31.48 9.96 13.86
C SER A 113 30.04 10.23 13.36
N PHE A 114 29.54 9.47 12.39
CA PHE A 114 28.19 9.65 11.86
C PHE A 114 27.13 9.34 12.93
N ARG A 115 26.16 10.27 13.09
CA ARG A 115 25.01 10.09 13.99
C ARG A 115 23.73 10.56 13.32
N THR A 116 22.61 9.91 13.63
CA THR A 116 21.29 10.20 13.06
C THR A 116 20.16 10.03 14.06
N GLY A 117 19.04 10.72 13.80
CA GLY A 117 17.79 10.61 14.54
C GLY A 117 16.94 9.38 14.18
N ASP A 118 17.30 8.67 13.10
CA ASP A 118 16.53 7.54 12.57
C ASP A 118 17.40 6.28 12.38
N ARG A 119 16.93 5.16 12.94
CA ARG A 119 17.56 3.85 12.84
C ARG A 119 17.67 3.37 11.39
N SER A 120 16.69 3.68 10.54
CA SER A 120 16.71 3.30 9.12
C SER A 120 17.85 4.00 8.37
N HIS A 121 18.09 5.27 8.68
CA HIS A 121 19.23 6.02 8.13
C HIS A 121 20.58 5.45 8.60
N LEU A 122 20.69 5.04 9.88
CA LEU A 122 21.89 4.38 10.37
C LEU A 122 22.12 3.06 9.63
N ALA A 123 21.08 2.22 9.51
CA ALA A 123 21.20 0.93 8.81
C ALA A 123 21.62 1.11 7.34
N ARG A 124 21.08 2.11 6.64
CA ARG A 124 21.50 2.44 5.28
C ARG A 124 22.95 2.93 5.23
N HIS A 125 23.35 3.80 6.15
CA HIS A 125 24.73 4.26 6.26
C HIS A 125 25.70 3.10 6.49
N LEU A 126 25.39 2.18 7.42
CA LEU A 126 26.23 1.01 7.67
C LEU A 126 26.41 0.15 6.41
N ARG A 127 25.33 -0.12 5.67
CA ARG A 127 25.42 -0.90 4.42
C ARG A 127 26.24 -0.22 3.32
N ALA A 128 26.15 1.10 3.21
CA ALA A 128 26.79 1.85 2.12
C ALA A 128 28.24 2.26 2.44
N SER A 129 28.54 2.59 3.69
CA SER A 129 29.82 3.15 4.12
C SER A 129 30.69 2.17 4.90
N HIS A 130 30.09 1.11 5.45
CA HIS A 130 30.80 0.06 6.19
C HIS A 130 30.31 -1.33 5.76
N PRO A 131 30.40 -1.67 4.45
CA PRO A 131 30.03 -2.99 3.97
C PRO A 131 30.88 -4.02 4.73
N GLN A 132 30.24 -4.90 5.49
CA GLN A 132 30.97 -5.98 6.12
C GLN A 132 31.39 -6.96 5.03
N SER A 133 32.69 -7.13 4.86
CA SER A 133 33.27 -8.22 4.11
C SER A 133 32.90 -9.51 4.84
N THR A 134 31.78 -10.12 4.47
CA THR A 134 31.50 -11.49 4.87
C THR A 134 32.54 -12.37 4.18
N GLN A 135 33.60 -12.74 4.91
CA GLN A 135 34.45 -13.85 4.48
C GLN A 135 33.59 -15.10 4.43
N HIS A 136 33.60 -15.76 3.28
CA HIS A 136 33.04 -17.08 3.03
C HIS A 136 34.09 -18.14 3.37
#